data_AF-A0A9P9TYF0-F1
#
_entry.id   AF-A0A9P9TYF0-F1
#
_cell.length_a   1.000
_cell.length_b   1.000
_cell.length_c   1.000
_cell.angle_alpha   90.00
_cell.angle_beta   90.00
_cell.angle_gamma   90.00
#
_symmetry.space_group_name_H-M   'P 1'
#
loop_
_entity.id
_entity.type
_entity.pdbx_description
1 polymer ?
#
loop_
_entity_poly.entity_id
_entity_poly.type
_entity_poly.pdbx_seq_one_letter_code
_entity_poly.pdbx_strand_id
1 'polypeptide(L)'
;MSSRRGNRPSRATSAPAFIPTGSTVTHNEAKPNSDDAFNFVHPSLKRIKKNLEARLMEREKKNSAVAAPIKHLEQCKKYTASVRGLEVKWSHEEAKGNVLEKKLKDLESEVEEKVEEWVEEWLT
;
A
#
# COMPACT_ATOMS: atom_id res chain seq x y z
N MET A 1 0.15 -34.87 -19.82
CA MET A 1 -0.81 -35.45 -20.79
C MET A 1 -2.21 -35.39 -20.20
N SER A 2 -3.20 -35.17 -21.08
CA SER A 2 -4.64 -35.39 -20.90
C SER A 2 -5.49 -34.39 -20.09
N SER A 3 -5.96 -33.41 -20.86
CA SER A 3 -7.31 -32.82 -20.86
C SER A 3 -8.41 -33.76 -20.34
N ARG A 4 -9.32 -33.26 -19.49
CA ARG A 4 -10.67 -33.82 -19.32
C ARG A 4 -11.70 -32.73 -19.60
N ARG A 5 -12.09 -32.63 -20.88
CA ARG A 5 -13.41 -32.11 -21.26
C ARG A 5 -14.46 -33.10 -20.76
N GLY A 6 -15.41 -32.60 -19.99
CA GLY A 6 -16.60 -33.34 -19.57
C GLY A 6 -17.84 -32.66 -20.12
N ASN A 7 -18.29 -33.15 -21.28
CA ASN A 7 -19.53 -32.76 -21.96
C ASN A 7 -20.73 -32.85 -21.00
N ARG A 8 -21.58 -31.81 -20.96
CA ARG A 8 -22.94 -31.96 -20.44
C ARG A 8 -23.90 -31.91 -21.63
N PRO A 9 -24.72 -32.96 -21.85
CA PRO A 9 -25.54 -33.10 -23.05
C PRO A 9 -26.73 -32.13 -23.04
N SER A 10 -26.95 -31.53 -24.20
CA SER A 10 -28.16 -30.83 -24.62
C SER A 10 -29.33 -31.82 -24.65
N ARG A 11 -30.36 -31.61 -23.82
CA ARG A 11 -31.63 -32.32 -23.97
C ARG A 11 -32.67 -31.40 -24.59
N ALA A 12 -33.09 -31.79 -25.78
CA ALA A 12 -34.06 -31.11 -26.61
C ALA A 12 -35.51 -31.36 -26.16
N THR A 13 -36.36 -30.44 -26.62
CA THR A 13 -37.76 -30.62 -27.06
C THR A 13 -38.87 -30.98 -26.07
N SER A 14 -39.75 -30.01 -25.83
CA SER A 14 -41.15 -30.10 -26.26
C SER A 14 -41.70 -28.69 -26.52
N ALA A 15 -42.13 -28.45 -27.76
CA ALA A 15 -42.82 -27.23 -28.15
C ALA A 15 -44.21 -27.20 -27.51
N PRO A 16 -44.65 -26.08 -26.91
CA PRO A 16 -46.05 -25.90 -26.59
C PRO A 16 -46.84 -25.50 -27.85
N ALA A 17 -48.02 -26.08 -27.95
CA ALA A 17 -48.92 -26.03 -29.09
C ALA A 17 -49.36 -24.61 -29.45
N PHE A 18 -49.47 -24.38 -30.76
CA PHE A 18 -50.09 -23.21 -31.36
C PHE A 18 -51.60 -23.22 -31.03
N ILE A 19 -52.08 -22.24 -30.27
CA ILE A 19 -53.53 -21.98 -30.13
C ILE A 19 -53.79 -20.66 -30.86
N PRO A 20 -54.58 -20.65 -31.96
CA PRO A 20 -54.91 -19.43 -32.66
C PRO A 20 -56.18 -18.84 -32.04
N THR A 21 -56.07 -17.69 -31.39
CA THR A 21 -57.22 -16.81 -31.17
C THR A 21 -56.80 -15.38 -31.45
N GLY A 22 -57.20 -14.91 -32.63
CA GLY A 22 -57.11 -13.50 -32.96
C GLY A 22 -57.97 -12.70 -32.00
N SER A 23 -57.37 -11.65 -31.44
CA SER A 23 -58.05 -10.39 -31.19
C SER A 23 -56.97 -9.32 -31.04
N THR A 24 -56.75 -8.57 -32.12
CA THR A 24 -55.89 -7.39 -32.13
C THR A 24 -56.54 -6.30 -31.26
N VAL A 25 -56.02 -6.13 -30.05
CA VAL A 25 -56.18 -4.89 -29.30
C VAL A 25 -54.80 -4.23 -29.24
N THR A 26 -54.64 -3.14 -29.98
CA THR A 26 -53.44 -2.31 -29.97
C THR A 26 -53.40 -1.49 -28.68
N HIS A 27 -52.83 -2.04 -27.62
CA HIS A 27 -52.39 -1.22 -26.49
C HIS A 27 -51.02 -0.62 -26.83
N ASN A 28 -51.00 0.69 -27.10
CA ASN A 28 -49.80 1.49 -27.00
C ASN A 28 -49.36 1.51 -25.52
N GLU A 29 -48.62 0.49 -25.09
CA GLU A 29 -47.88 0.56 -23.84
C GLU A 29 -46.64 1.42 -24.09
N ALA A 30 -46.78 2.71 -23.79
CA ALA A 30 -45.63 3.49 -23.38
C ALA A 30 -44.95 2.69 -22.26
N LYS A 31 -43.75 2.15 -22.53
CA LYS A 31 -42.88 1.59 -21.50
C LYS A 31 -42.81 2.63 -20.38
N PRO A 32 -43.24 2.32 -19.15
CA PRO A 32 -42.93 3.19 -18.04
C PRO A 32 -41.41 3.26 -17.95
N ASN A 33 -40.85 4.47 -17.96
CA ASN A 33 -39.44 4.68 -17.70
C ASN A 33 -39.09 3.93 -16.41
N SER A 34 -38.04 3.10 -16.46
CA SER A 34 -37.55 2.30 -15.33
C SER A 34 -37.19 3.14 -14.10
N ASP A 35 -37.14 4.46 -14.26
CA ASP A 35 -36.85 5.43 -13.22
C ASP A 35 -38.09 5.77 -12.36
N ASP A 36 -39.31 5.56 -12.87
CA ASP A 36 -40.55 5.77 -12.11
C ASP A 36 -41.07 4.50 -11.41
N ALA A 37 -40.60 3.31 -11.81
CA ALA A 37 -41.05 2.03 -11.28
C ALA A 37 -40.46 1.64 -9.90
N PHE A 38 -39.66 2.50 -9.28
CA PHE A 38 -39.12 2.30 -7.92
C PHE A 38 -39.69 3.26 -6.86
N ASN A 39 -40.75 4.01 -7.19
CA ASN A 39 -41.44 4.86 -6.23
C ASN A 39 -42.52 4.11 -5.43
N PHE A 40 -42.43 2.78 -5.30
CA PHE A 40 -43.14 2.05 -4.24
C PHE A 40 -42.44 2.32 -2.91
N VAL A 41 -42.83 3.41 -2.25
CA VAL A 41 -42.33 3.79 -0.92
C VAL A 41 -42.97 2.87 0.13
N HIS A 42 -42.50 1.62 0.20
CA HIS A 42 -42.67 0.88 1.44
C HIS A 42 -41.74 1.51 2.49
N PRO A 43 -42.22 1.93 3.67
CA PRO A 43 -41.43 2.66 4.66
C PRO A 43 -40.10 1.98 5.05
N SER A 44 -40.03 0.65 4.92
CA SER A 44 -38.81 -0.12 5.16
C SER A 44 -37.71 0.12 4.11
N LEU A 45 -38.02 0.31 2.83
CA LEU A 45 -37.02 0.53 1.77
C LEU A 45 -36.35 1.90 1.91
N LYS A 46 -37.13 2.94 2.26
CA LYS A 46 -36.59 4.27 2.58
C LYS A 46 -35.71 4.24 3.83
N ARG A 47 -36.08 3.42 4.83
CA ARG A 47 -35.28 3.21 6.05
C ARG A 47 -33.99 2.42 5.77
N ILE A 48 -34.05 1.40 4.91
CA ILE A 48 -32.89 0.61 4.48
C ILE A 48 -31.90 1.48 3.71
N LYS A 49 -32.38 2.29 2.74
CA LYS A 49 -31.53 3.21 1.97
C LYS A 49 -30.80 4.21 2.87
N LYS A 50 -31.52 4.86 3.78
CA LYS A 50 -30.91 5.79 4.75
C LYS A 50 -29.89 5.11 5.68
N ASN A 51 -30.15 3.87 6.10
CA ASN A 51 -29.22 3.12 6.94
C ASN A 51 -27.93 2.75 6.16
N LEU A 52 -28.08 2.33 4.90
CA LEU A 52 -26.93 2.07 4.02
C LEU A 52 -26.09 3.33 3.78
N GLU A 53 -26.72 4.46 3.47
CA GLU A 53 -26.03 5.74 3.29
C GLU A 53 -25.28 6.15 4.57
N ALA A 54 -25.92 6.04 5.74
CA ALA A 54 -25.26 6.33 7.01
C ALA A 54 -24.06 5.42 7.30
N ARG A 55 -24.17 4.11 7.01
CA ARG A 55 -23.07 3.15 7.18
C ARG A 55 -21.92 3.39 6.21
N LEU A 56 -22.21 3.85 4.99
CA LEU A 56 -21.18 4.23 4.02
C LEU A 56 -20.40 5.46 4.49
N MET A 57 -21.12 6.51 4.92
CA MET A 57 -20.49 7.73 5.47
C MET A 57 -19.64 7.43 6.72
N GLU A 58 -20.11 6.53 7.59
CA GLU A 58 -19.35 6.11 8.77
C GLU A 58 -18.07 5.33 8.39
N ARG A 59 -18.13 4.49 7.35
CA ARG A 59 -16.95 3.80 6.82
C ARG A 59 -15.96 4.76 6.17
N GLU A 60 -16.42 5.73 5.40
CA GLU A 60 -15.55 6.75 4.80
C GLU A 60 -14.82 7.57 5.86
N LYS A 61 -15.53 7.99 6.92
CA LYS A 61 -14.92 8.68 8.07
C LYS A 61 -13.88 7.83 8.79
N LYS A 62 -14.13 6.52 8.93
CA LYS A 62 -13.15 5.58 9.50
C LYS A 62 -11.93 5.41 8.58
N ASN A 63 -12.14 5.31 7.27
CA ASN A 63 -11.06 5.20 6.29
C ASN A 63 -10.17 6.47 6.26
N SER A 64 -10.77 7.67 6.34
CA SER A 64 -10.01 8.92 6.46
C SER A 64 -9.20 9.00 7.75
N ALA A 65 -9.70 8.43 8.85
CA ALA A 65 -8.97 8.36 10.12
C ALA A 65 -7.74 7.43 10.05
N VAL A 66 -7.70 6.46 9.14
CA VAL A 66 -6.55 5.57 8.92
C VAL A 66 -5.50 6.19 7.99
N ALA A 67 -5.88 7.15 7.15
CA ALA A 67 -4.97 7.81 6.21
C ALA A 67 -3.87 8.63 6.91
N ALA A 68 -4.18 9.29 8.04
CA ALA A 68 -3.20 10.08 8.79
C ALA A 68 -2.12 9.21 9.49
N PRO A 69 -2.48 8.11 10.19
CA PRO A 69 -1.51 7.14 10.70
C PRO A 69 -0.60 6.53 9.63
N ILE A 70 -1.11 6.25 8.43
CA ILE A 70 -0.29 5.71 7.32
C ILE A 70 0.79 6.71 6.90
N LYS A 71 0.43 7.98 6.72
CA LYS A 71 1.39 9.04 6.38
C LYS A 71 2.46 9.21 7.46
N HIS A 72 2.04 9.17 8.73
CA HIS A 72 2.98 9.24 9.85
C HIS A 72 3.94 8.04 9.87
N LEU A 73 3.44 6.82 9.61
CA LEU A 73 4.26 5.61 9.53
C LEU A 73 5.29 5.70 8.40
N GLU A 74 4.92 6.20 7.22
CA GLU A 74 5.85 6.43 6.12
C GLU A 74 6.92 7.46 6.48
N GLN A 75 6.56 8.52 7.20
CA GLN A 75 7.51 9.51 7.70
C GLN A 75 8.48 8.89 8.71
N CYS A 76 7.99 8.08 9.65
CA CYS A 76 8.84 7.33 10.58
C CYS A 76 9.82 6.40 9.85
N LYS A 77 9.38 5.69 8.81
CA LYS A 77 10.25 4.82 7.99
C LYS A 77 11.37 5.61 7.30
N LYS A 78 11.09 6.81 6.80
CA LYS A 78 12.11 7.69 6.21
C LYS A 78 13.10 8.18 7.26
N TYR A 79 12.59 8.52 8.45
CA TYR A 79 13.43 8.98 9.56
C TYR A 79 14.39 7.88 10.03
N THR A 80 13.91 6.65 10.24
CA THR A 80 14.76 5.52 10.68
C THR A 80 15.83 5.17 9.65
N ALA A 81 15.50 5.22 8.35
CA ALA A 81 16.49 5.04 7.30
C ALA A 81 17.57 6.14 7.32
N SER A 82 17.18 7.38 7.59
CA SER A 82 18.11 8.51 7.70
C SER A 82 19.03 8.40 8.90
N VAL A 83 18.50 8.01 10.07
CA VAL A 83 19.28 7.76 11.29
C VAL A 83 20.30 6.66 11.05
N ARG A 84 19.90 5.52 10.47
CA ARG A 84 20.84 4.43 10.13
C ARG A 84 21.93 4.90 9.16
N GLY A 85 21.58 5.74 8.19
CA GLY A 85 22.55 6.33 7.27
C GLY A 85 23.57 7.24 7.98
N LEU A 86 23.14 7.98 9.00
CA LEU A 86 24.03 8.80 9.82
C LEU A 86 24.93 7.95 10.72
N GLU A 87 24.42 6.88 11.33
CA GLU A 87 25.20 5.94 12.14
C GLU A 87 26.35 5.32 11.33
N VAL A 88 26.09 4.91 10.08
CA VAL A 88 27.13 4.39 9.18
C VAL A 88 28.19 5.44 8.87
N LYS A 89 27.78 6.68 8.57
CA LYS A 89 28.73 7.77 8.31
C LYS A 89 29.57 8.10 9.54
N TRP A 90 28.95 8.14 10.72
CA TRP A 90 29.64 8.36 11.99
C TRP A 90 30.72 7.30 12.23
N SER A 91 30.36 6.03 12.10
CA SER A 91 31.29 4.92 12.26
C SER A 91 32.46 4.98 11.26
N HIS A 92 32.21 5.42 10.04
CA HIS A 92 33.27 5.61 9.04
C HIS A 92 34.24 6.75 9.40
N GLU A 93 33.73 7.89 9.88
CA GLU A 93 34.58 8.99 10.33
C GLU A 93 35.35 8.64 11.61
N GLU A 94 34.74 7.90 12.53
CA GLU A 94 35.41 7.36 13.71
C GLU A 94 36.56 6.41 13.33
N ALA A 95 36.35 5.52 12.37
CA ALA A 95 37.40 4.62 11.88
C ALA A 95 38.58 5.40 11.25
N LYS A 96 38.29 6.46 10.48
CA LYS A 96 39.34 7.35 9.95
C LYS A 96 40.09 8.06 11.07
N GLY A 97 39.37 8.54 12.08
CA GLY A 97 39.94 9.17 13.28
C GLY A 97 40.93 8.25 13.96
N ASN A 98 40.55 7.00 14.20
CA ASN A 98 41.42 5.99 14.83
C ASN A 98 42.69 5.70 14.00
N VAL A 99 42.57 5.66 12.67
CA VAL A 99 43.74 5.49 11.79
C VAL A 99 44.67 6.70 11.86
N LEU A 100 44.13 7.91 11.89
CA LEU A 100 44.92 9.14 12.02
C LEU A 100 45.59 9.25 13.39
N GLU A 101 44.89 8.87 14.46
CA GLU A 101 45.45 8.86 15.82
C GLU A 101 46.61 7.87 15.92
N LYS A 102 46.49 6.68 15.33
CA LYS A 102 47.59 5.71 15.28
C LYS A 102 48.80 6.30 14.56
N LYS A 103 48.61 6.88 13.37
CA LYS A 103 49.69 7.51 12.62
C LYS A 103 50.35 8.66 13.37
N LEU A 104 49.58 9.42 14.14
CA LEU A 104 50.11 10.51 14.96
C LEU A 104 51.04 9.95 16.04
N LYS A 105 50.62 8.90 16.76
CA LYS A 105 51.46 8.23 17.76
C LYS A 105 52.72 7.62 17.16
N ASP A 106 52.61 7.00 15.98
CA ASP A 106 53.77 6.45 15.28
C ASP A 106 54.78 7.57 14.93
N LEU A 107 54.31 8.74 14.49
CA LEU A 107 55.17 9.90 14.20
C LEU A 107 55.74 10.55 15.46
N GLU A 108 54.97 10.64 16.54
CA GLU A 108 55.44 11.14 17.85
C GLU A 108 56.60 10.28 18.34
N SER A 109 56.48 8.95 18.25
CA SER A 109 57.55 8.03 18.62
C SER A 109 58.79 8.17 17.73
N GLU A 110 58.62 8.35 16.41
CA GLU A 110 59.76 8.55 15.48
C GLU A 110 60.50 9.87 15.78
N VAL A 111 59.77 10.92 16.17
CA VAL A 111 60.37 12.20 16.56
C VAL A 111 61.11 12.06 17.89
N GLU A 112 60.55 11.39 18.88
CA GLU A 112 61.21 11.12 20.16
C GLU A 112 62.53 10.37 19.95
N GLU A 113 62.52 9.30 19.14
CA GLU A 113 63.73 8.53 18.81
C GLU A 113 64.81 9.40 18.16
N LYS A 114 64.44 10.23 17.16
CA LYS A 114 65.40 11.14 16.50
C LYS A 114 65.95 12.20 17.44
N VAL A 115 65.13 12.70 18.37
CA VAL A 115 65.58 13.66 19.38
C VAL A 115 66.57 13.01 20.33
N GLU A 116 66.32 11.77 20.77
CA GLU A 116 67.26 11.00 21.58
C GLU A 116 68.60 10.79 20.84
N GLU A 117 68.55 10.35 19.57
CA GLU A 117 69.75 10.20 18.73
C GLU A 117 70.56 11.51 18.61
N TRP A 118 69.88 12.63 18.36
CA TRP A 118 70.54 13.94 18.27
C TRP A 118 71.15 14.40 19.59
N VAL A 119 70.50 14.11 20.72
CA VAL A 119 71.04 14.44 22.04
C VAL A 119 72.27 13.59 22.35
N GLU A 120 72.27 12.31 22.00
CA GLU A 120 73.44 11.43 22.16
C GLU A 120 74.62 11.92 21.29
N GLU A 121 74.38 12.25 20.02
CA GLU A 121 75.42 12.78 19.12
C GLU A 121 76.01 14.10 19.62
N TRP A 122 75.18 14.97 20.22
CA TRP A 122 75.65 16.27 20.74
C TRP A 122 76.53 16.15 22.00
N LEU A 123 76.41 15.05 22.74
CA LEU A 123 77.14 14.82 23.99
C LEU A 123 78.48 14.07 23.81
N THR A 124 78.73 13.49 22.64
CA THR A 124 79.99 12.80 22.26
C THR A 124 80.98 13.71 21.55
#